data_AF-A0A9E5N2A3-F1
#
_entry.id   AF-A0A9E5N2A3-F1
#
_cell.length_a   1.000
_cell.length_b   1.000
_cell.length_c   1.000
_cell.angle_alpha   90.00
_cell.angle_beta   90.00
_cell.angle_gamma   90.00
#
_symmetry.space_group_name_H-M   'P 1'
#
loop_
_entity.id
_entity.type
_entity.pdbx_description
1 polymer ?
#
loop_
_entity_poly.entity_id
_entity_poly.type
_entity_poly.pdbx_seq_one_letter_code
_entity_poly.pdbx_strand_id
1 'polypeptide(L)'
;MPRFVSPCLLFGLMLVASPAAARQLYVSNAAGDDRNHGLSPAGGSEGNGPLRTIRRAVQLSRPGDEIVIENTGLPYRESITLDGRRGSGSTTWPLIISGHGAVLDGSIPVPQGAWEHYEGDLFRFTPRRQTYLRLFLKNRALAEKRAEPGGLSPPPVQPLQWCLWNTQVYFRVEPGRVPDSYQLTQTGQAAGLTLHAAHDVEIRDLLIQGYQLDGVTVHDLVQRVVLSNLECRGNGRSGISVEGASQVVIHECRLNDNGRGQLRVAAPAVVEVFASKIQDSGVPPFLGQGGRLLVDGKPFRPTTR
;
A
#
# COMPACT_ATOMS: atom_id res chain seq x y z
N MET A 1 -54.94 -47.05 -44.08
CA MET A 1 -54.39 -46.52 -42.81
C MET A 1 -53.14 -45.69 -43.14
N PRO A 2 -53.15 -44.35 -43.04
CA PRO A 2 -51.96 -43.55 -43.26
C PRO A 2 -51.17 -43.42 -41.95
N ARG A 3 -49.87 -43.69 -41.99
CA ARG A 3 -48.94 -43.45 -40.88
C ARG A 3 -48.51 -41.99 -40.92
N PHE A 4 -48.97 -41.20 -39.95
CA PHE A 4 -48.45 -39.86 -39.68
C PHE A 4 -47.04 -39.99 -39.08
N VAL A 5 -46.04 -39.48 -39.77
CA VAL A 5 -44.69 -39.28 -39.23
C VAL A 5 -44.68 -37.88 -38.62
N SER A 6 -44.72 -37.80 -37.29
CA SER A 6 -44.51 -36.55 -36.56
C SER A 6 -43.03 -36.14 -36.66
N PRO A 7 -42.71 -34.92 -37.12
CA PRO A 7 -41.37 -34.39 -36.97
C PRO A 7 -41.21 -33.88 -35.53
N CYS A 8 -40.40 -34.57 -34.72
CA CYS A 8 -39.89 -34.03 -33.47
C CYS A 8 -39.07 -32.77 -33.78
N LEU A 9 -39.65 -31.60 -33.53
CA LEU A 9 -38.91 -30.35 -33.47
C LEU A 9 -37.96 -30.39 -32.27
N LEU A 10 -36.68 -30.62 -32.51
CA LEU A 10 -35.62 -30.34 -31.54
C LEU A 10 -35.50 -28.81 -31.43
N PHE A 11 -36.12 -28.22 -30.40
CA PHE A 11 -35.87 -26.84 -30.01
C PHE A 11 -34.53 -26.80 -29.25
N GLY A 12 -33.44 -26.55 -29.98
CA GLY A 12 -32.12 -26.32 -29.39
C GLY A 12 -32.13 -25.03 -28.57
N LEU A 13 -32.05 -25.16 -27.25
CA LEU A 13 -31.85 -24.05 -26.33
C LEU A 13 -30.44 -23.46 -26.58
N MET A 14 -30.33 -22.43 -27.41
CA MET A 14 -29.13 -21.59 -27.44
C MET A 14 -29.09 -20.81 -26.13
N LEU A 15 -28.33 -21.31 -25.15
CA LEU A 15 -27.86 -20.52 -24.01
C LEU A 15 -26.99 -19.39 -24.56
N VAL A 16 -27.59 -18.23 -24.78
CA VAL A 16 -26.85 -16.99 -24.98
C VAL A 16 -26.11 -16.73 -23.67
N ALA A 17 -24.84 -17.13 -23.62
CA ALA A 17 -23.94 -16.76 -22.53
C ALA A 17 -23.76 -15.24 -22.60
N SER A 18 -24.52 -14.50 -21.79
CA SER A 18 -24.28 -13.06 -21.63
C SER A 18 -22.81 -12.87 -21.26
N PRO A 19 -22.05 -12.04 -21.99
CA PRO A 19 -20.69 -11.74 -21.60
C PRO A 19 -20.76 -11.16 -20.18
N ALA A 20 -20.09 -11.81 -19.23
CA ALA A 20 -19.98 -11.28 -17.88
C ALA A 20 -19.16 -9.99 -17.98
N ALA A 21 -19.84 -8.86 -18.09
CA ALA A 21 -19.20 -7.56 -18.17
C ALA A 21 -18.41 -7.32 -16.88
N ALA A 22 -17.15 -6.90 -17.02
CA ALA A 22 -16.34 -6.38 -15.94
C ALA A 22 -17.14 -5.33 -15.15
N ARG A 23 -17.31 -5.54 -13.85
CA ARG A 23 -18.08 -4.63 -13.01
C ARG A 23 -17.15 -3.61 -12.38
N GLN A 24 -17.68 -2.41 -12.15
CA GLN A 24 -17.03 -1.41 -11.30
C GLN A 24 -17.59 -1.50 -9.89
N LEU A 25 -16.68 -1.56 -8.91
CA LEU A 25 -16.98 -1.51 -7.49
C LEU A 25 -16.48 -0.19 -6.93
N TYR A 26 -17.40 0.70 -6.58
CA TYR A 26 -17.12 2.03 -6.06
C TYR A 26 -16.86 2.00 -4.55
N VAL A 27 -15.85 2.73 -4.10
CA VAL A 27 -15.44 2.83 -2.69
C VAL A 27 -15.32 4.29 -2.28
N SER A 28 -15.93 4.64 -1.15
CA SER A 28 -15.86 5.96 -0.52
C SER A 28 -15.78 5.83 1.00
N ASN A 29 -14.66 6.22 1.62
CA ASN A 29 -14.55 6.23 3.09
C ASN A 29 -15.40 7.31 3.76
N ALA A 30 -15.91 8.29 3.01
CA ALA A 30 -16.72 9.39 3.52
C ALA A 30 -18.23 9.13 3.36
N ALA A 31 -18.66 8.64 2.20
CA ALA A 31 -20.08 8.46 1.86
C ALA A 31 -20.52 6.99 1.79
N GLY A 32 -19.58 6.04 1.81
CA GLY A 32 -19.86 4.62 1.61
C GLY A 32 -20.35 3.87 2.85
N ASP A 33 -20.95 2.71 2.60
CA ASP A 33 -21.37 1.73 3.60
C ASP A 33 -21.05 0.32 3.09
N ASP A 34 -20.39 -0.51 3.92
CA ASP A 34 -20.01 -1.88 3.53
C ASP A 34 -21.19 -2.87 3.47
N ARG A 35 -22.39 -2.42 3.88
CA ARG A 35 -23.65 -3.09 3.59
C ARG A 35 -24.08 -2.93 2.13
N ASN A 36 -23.54 -1.95 1.42
CA ASN A 36 -23.86 -1.74 0.02
C ASN A 36 -23.19 -2.80 -0.88
N HIS A 37 -23.61 -2.82 -2.15
CA HIS A 37 -23.03 -3.67 -3.18
C HIS A 37 -21.89 -3.02 -3.97
N GLY A 38 -21.70 -1.70 -3.85
CA GLY A 38 -20.65 -0.97 -4.56
C GLY A 38 -20.92 -0.74 -6.04
N LEU A 39 -22.15 -0.92 -6.52
CA LEU A 39 -22.47 -0.86 -7.95
C LEU A 39 -22.83 0.54 -8.46
N SER A 40 -22.85 1.54 -7.55
CA SER A 40 -23.11 2.95 -7.86
C SER A 40 -22.11 3.83 -7.10
N PRO A 41 -21.58 4.89 -7.73
CA PRO A 41 -20.73 5.87 -7.06
C PRO A 41 -21.48 6.73 -6.05
N ALA A 42 -22.80 6.90 -6.23
CA ALA A 42 -23.66 7.68 -5.35
C ALA A 42 -24.56 6.78 -4.50
N GLY A 43 -24.90 7.25 -3.29
CA GLY A 43 -25.91 6.62 -2.45
C GLY A 43 -27.26 6.55 -3.18
N GLY A 44 -27.79 5.34 -3.36
CA GLY A 44 -29.10 5.08 -3.95
C GLY A 44 -30.02 4.36 -2.97
N SER A 45 -31.32 4.35 -3.26
CA SER A 45 -32.40 3.85 -2.36
C SER A 45 -32.43 2.33 -2.13
N GLU A 46 -31.44 1.56 -2.59
CA GLU A 46 -31.49 0.09 -2.58
C GLU A 46 -30.16 -0.58 -2.17
N GLY A 47 -29.31 0.10 -1.39
CA GLY A 47 -28.02 -0.48 -0.98
C GLY A 47 -27.02 -0.65 -2.14
N ASN A 48 -27.25 0.02 -3.27
CA ASN A 48 -26.35 -0.03 -4.42
C ASN A 48 -25.20 0.98 -4.35
N GLY A 49 -25.17 1.86 -3.33
CA GLY A 49 -24.16 2.91 -3.19
C GLY A 49 -22.72 2.39 -3.00
N PRO A 50 -21.76 3.30 -2.82
CA PRO A 50 -20.36 2.92 -2.68
C PRO A 50 -20.13 2.12 -1.40
N LEU A 51 -19.15 1.23 -1.45
CA LEU A 51 -18.62 0.53 -0.28
C LEU A 51 -17.83 1.52 0.58
N ARG A 52 -17.75 1.26 1.88
CA ARG A 52 -16.97 2.14 2.78
C ARG A 52 -15.49 1.81 2.74
N THR A 53 -15.15 0.53 2.59
CA THR A 53 -13.78 0.02 2.69
C THR A 53 -13.30 -0.62 1.40
N ILE A 54 -12.01 -0.43 1.11
CA ILE A 54 -11.35 -1.07 -0.03
C ILE A 54 -11.30 -2.58 0.20
N ARG A 55 -11.11 -3.01 1.46
CA ARG A 55 -11.12 -4.42 1.85
C ARG A 55 -12.44 -5.09 1.45
N ARG A 56 -13.58 -4.43 1.65
CA ARG A 56 -14.86 -4.99 1.27
C ARG A 56 -14.99 -5.12 -0.25
N ALA A 57 -14.49 -4.14 -1.02
CA ALA A 57 -14.49 -4.23 -2.47
C ALA A 57 -13.67 -5.41 -2.98
N VAL A 58 -12.48 -5.65 -2.41
CA VAL A 58 -11.64 -6.83 -2.73
C VAL A 58 -12.36 -8.15 -2.41
N GLN A 59 -13.17 -8.20 -1.34
CA GLN A 59 -13.94 -9.40 -1.01
C GLN A 59 -15.08 -9.68 -2.01
N LEU A 60 -15.63 -8.63 -2.64
CA LEU A 60 -16.74 -8.72 -3.58
C LEU A 60 -16.29 -8.81 -5.05
N SER A 61 -15.05 -8.43 -5.33
CA SER A 61 -14.47 -8.45 -6.67
C SER A 61 -14.36 -9.87 -7.21
N ARG A 62 -14.54 -9.96 -8.52
CA ARG A 62 -14.31 -11.15 -9.35
C ARG A 62 -13.19 -10.84 -10.35
N PRO A 63 -12.59 -11.86 -10.97
CA PRO A 63 -11.64 -11.65 -12.05
C PRO A 63 -12.25 -10.75 -13.14
N GLY A 64 -11.50 -9.72 -13.54
CA GLY A 64 -11.94 -8.73 -14.53
C GLY A 64 -12.65 -7.50 -13.97
N ASP A 65 -13.04 -7.48 -12.69
CA ASP A 65 -13.66 -6.29 -12.09
C ASP A 65 -12.65 -5.14 -11.91
N GLU A 66 -13.16 -3.93 -11.75
CA GLU A 66 -12.40 -2.73 -11.37
C GLU A 66 -12.91 -2.20 -10.02
N ILE A 67 -12.00 -1.94 -9.09
CA ILE A 67 -12.28 -1.26 -7.82
C ILE A 67 -11.93 0.22 -8.01
N VAL A 68 -12.95 1.08 -7.98
CA VAL A 68 -12.85 2.53 -8.16
C VAL A 68 -12.86 3.19 -6.79
N ILE A 69 -11.70 3.68 -6.36
CA ILE A 69 -11.54 4.34 -5.06
C ILE A 69 -11.75 5.85 -5.25
N GLU A 70 -12.70 6.42 -4.50
CA GLU A 70 -12.94 7.85 -4.48
C GLU A 70 -11.84 8.56 -3.68
N ASN A 71 -11.28 9.62 -4.25
CA ASN A 71 -10.42 10.54 -3.53
C ASN A 71 -11.27 11.58 -2.77
N THR A 72 -11.59 11.26 -1.52
CA THR A 72 -12.41 12.11 -0.63
C THR A 72 -11.60 13.22 0.06
N GLY A 73 -10.29 13.28 -0.17
CA GLY A 73 -9.35 14.10 0.62
C GLY A 73 -9.07 13.55 2.02
N LEU A 74 -9.75 12.48 2.45
CA LEU A 74 -9.51 11.78 3.72
C LEU A 74 -8.74 10.48 3.48
N PRO A 75 -7.72 10.15 4.29
CA PRO A 75 -6.99 8.89 4.14
C PRO A 75 -7.86 7.65 4.41
N TYR A 76 -7.67 6.63 3.58
CA TYR A 76 -8.10 5.26 3.83
C TYR A 76 -7.10 4.62 4.80
N ARG A 77 -7.55 4.32 6.04
CA ARG A 77 -6.70 3.75 7.10
C ARG A 77 -6.81 2.24 7.16
N GLU A 78 -6.37 1.55 6.11
CA GLU A 78 -6.55 0.10 5.96
C GLU A 78 -5.28 -0.61 5.46
N SER A 79 -5.15 -1.90 5.77
CA SER A 79 -4.26 -2.81 5.04
C SER A 79 -5.10 -3.65 4.08
N ILE A 80 -4.63 -3.75 2.83
CA ILE A 80 -5.29 -4.46 1.73
C ILE A 80 -4.46 -5.68 1.33
N THR A 81 -5.12 -6.82 1.15
CA THR A 81 -4.47 -8.07 0.74
C THR A 81 -5.17 -8.62 -0.50
N LEU A 82 -4.39 -8.85 -1.55
CA LEU A 82 -4.79 -9.64 -2.72
C LEU A 82 -4.13 -11.01 -2.58
N ASP A 83 -4.95 -12.03 -2.34
CA ASP A 83 -4.48 -13.39 -2.06
C ASP A 83 -5.05 -14.40 -3.04
N GLY A 84 -4.15 -15.13 -3.70
CA GLY A 84 -4.44 -16.22 -4.60
C GLY A 84 -5.48 -15.86 -5.66
N ARG A 85 -6.31 -16.84 -6.02
CA ARG A 85 -7.35 -16.69 -7.05
C ARG A 85 -8.38 -15.59 -6.75
N ARG A 86 -8.63 -15.26 -5.48
CA ARG A 86 -9.62 -14.21 -5.12
C ARG A 86 -9.09 -12.80 -5.36
N GLY A 87 -7.78 -12.60 -5.22
CA GLY A 87 -7.11 -11.34 -5.53
C GLY A 87 -6.54 -11.26 -6.95
N SER A 88 -7.03 -12.10 -7.87
CA SER A 88 -6.45 -12.25 -9.22
C SER A 88 -7.46 -11.99 -10.32
N GLY A 89 -6.97 -11.51 -11.46
CA GLY A 89 -7.70 -11.44 -12.72
C GLY A 89 -7.46 -12.65 -13.62
N SER A 90 -7.51 -12.39 -14.92
CA SER A 90 -7.08 -13.28 -15.99
C SER A 90 -6.30 -12.48 -17.04
N THR A 91 -5.56 -13.15 -17.90
CA THR A 91 -4.72 -12.48 -18.92
C THR A 91 -5.51 -11.57 -19.86
N THR A 92 -6.78 -11.87 -20.11
CA THR A 92 -7.67 -11.01 -20.92
C THR A 92 -8.47 -10.00 -20.08
N TRP A 93 -8.68 -10.29 -18.79
CA TRP A 93 -9.51 -9.50 -17.88
C TRP A 93 -8.79 -9.35 -16.54
N PRO A 94 -7.85 -8.40 -16.41
CA PRO A 94 -7.15 -8.18 -15.16
C PRO A 94 -8.10 -7.64 -14.08
N LEU A 95 -7.79 -7.89 -12.81
CA LEU A 95 -8.40 -7.18 -11.69
C LEU A 95 -7.73 -5.81 -11.57
N ILE A 96 -8.51 -4.73 -11.59
CA ILE A 96 -7.98 -3.36 -11.56
C ILE A 96 -8.31 -2.70 -10.21
N ILE A 97 -7.34 -2.04 -9.60
CA ILE A 97 -7.56 -1.12 -8.47
C ILE A 97 -7.17 0.30 -8.92
N SER A 98 -8.16 1.16 -9.05
CA SER A 98 -8.03 2.55 -9.52
C SER A 98 -8.16 3.53 -8.37
N GLY A 99 -7.04 4.12 -7.95
CA GLY A 99 -6.93 4.97 -6.77
C GLY A 99 -7.41 6.41 -6.91
N HIS A 100 -7.39 6.99 -8.12
CA HIS A 100 -7.75 8.39 -8.38
C HIS A 100 -7.04 9.42 -7.47
N GLY A 101 -5.82 9.12 -7.04
CA GLY A 101 -5.04 9.95 -6.11
C GLY A 101 -5.44 9.81 -4.64
N ALA A 102 -6.26 8.81 -4.30
CA ALA A 102 -6.60 8.51 -2.92
C ALA A 102 -5.37 8.13 -2.09
N VAL A 103 -5.44 8.44 -0.78
CA VAL A 103 -4.36 8.19 0.17
C VAL A 103 -4.66 6.94 0.99
N LEU A 104 -3.77 5.96 0.93
CA LEU A 104 -3.73 4.78 1.79
C LEU A 104 -2.69 5.04 2.90
N ASP A 105 -3.15 5.19 4.15
CA ASP A 105 -2.32 5.66 5.27
C ASP A 105 -2.35 4.70 6.47
N GLY A 106 -1.20 4.08 6.73
CA GLY A 106 -0.98 3.16 7.84
C GLY A 106 -0.60 3.82 9.16
N SER A 107 -0.47 5.15 9.21
CA SER A 107 -0.04 5.86 10.41
C SER A 107 -1.11 5.84 11.51
N ILE A 108 -0.64 5.90 12.75
CA ILE A 108 -1.48 5.98 13.96
C ILE A 108 -1.06 7.18 14.80
N PRO A 109 -1.99 7.83 15.51
CA PRO A 109 -1.63 8.91 16.44
C PRO A 109 -0.68 8.39 17.52
N VAL A 110 0.27 9.23 17.93
CA VAL A 110 0.97 9.03 19.20
C VAL A 110 -0.07 9.24 20.31
N PRO A 111 -0.23 8.31 21.27
CA PRO A 111 -1.25 8.45 22.30
C PRO A 111 -1.05 9.72 23.12
N GLN A 112 -2.14 10.42 23.42
CA GLN A 112 -2.11 11.60 24.30
C GLN A 112 -1.57 11.22 25.67
N GLY A 113 -0.69 12.05 26.24
CA GLY A 113 -0.06 11.77 27.53
C GLY A 113 0.96 10.62 27.52
N ALA A 114 1.33 10.07 26.36
CA ALA A 114 2.42 9.09 26.27
C ALA A 114 3.80 9.71 26.53
N TRP A 115 3.92 11.03 26.39
CA TRP A 115 5.18 11.75 26.49
C TRP A 115 5.57 12.01 27.93
N GLU A 116 6.79 11.63 28.26
CA GLU A 116 7.48 11.96 29.49
C GLU A 116 8.54 13.03 29.21
N HIS A 117 8.67 14.00 30.11
CA HIS A 117 9.80 14.93 30.09
C HIS A 117 11.10 14.16 30.37
N TYR A 118 12.16 14.46 29.61
CA TYR A 118 13.48 13.87 29.82
C TYR A 118 14.48 14.95 30.29
N GLU A 119 14.72 15.97 29.47
CA GLU A 119 15.56 17.12 29.85
C GLU A 119 15.25 18.32 28.94
N GLY A 120 15.24 19.56 29.46
CA GLY A 120 14.97 20.75 28.64
C GLY A 120 13.72 20.58 27.75
N ASP A 121 13.89 20.78 26.43
CA ASP A 121 12.85 20.59 25.40
C ASP A 121 12.81 19.15 24.80
N LEU A 122 13.46 18.18 25.44
CA LEU A 122 13.52 16.79 25.00
C LEU A 122 12.51 15.95 25.78
N PHE A 123 11.63 15.28 25.03
CA PHE A 123 10.60 14.40 25.57
C PHE A 123 10.80 12.99 25.02
N ARG A 124 10.30 12.00 25.75
CA ARG A 124 10.38 10.61 25.33
C ARG A 124 9.08 9.85 25.51
N PHE A 125 8.89 8.78 24.75
CA PHE A 125 7.85 7.78 25.02
C PHE A 125 8.31 6.41 24.54
N THR A 126 7.66 5.36 25.06
CA THR A 126 7.88 4.00 24.61
C THR A 126 6.86 3.62 23.53
N PRO A 127 7.28 3.43 22.26
CA PRO A 127 6.37 3.02 21.20
C PRO A 127 5.97 1.55 21.36
N ARG A 128 4.76 1.19 20.92
CA ARG A 128 4.30 -0.21 20.92
C ARG A 128 5.16 -1.11 20.03
N ARG A 129 5.70 -0.56 18.94
CA ARG A 129 6.56 -1.25 17.99
C ARG A 129 7.75 -0.36 17.65
N GLN A 130 8.94 -0.92 17.71
CA GLN A 130 10.20 -0.18 17.54
C GLN A 130 10.79 -0.37 16.14
N THR A 131 10.62 -1.55 15.56
CA THR A 131 11.19 -1.89 14.26
C THR A 131 10.58 -1.02 13.18
N TYR A 132 11.43 -0.34 12.41
CA TYR A 132 11.04 0.52 11.29
C TYR A 132 10.08 1.65 11.68
N LEU A 133 10.20 2.11 12.92
CA LEU A 133 9.44 3.24 13.40
C LEU A 133 9.78 4.49 12.57
N ARG A 134 8.75 5.30 12.25
CA ARG A 134 8.91 6.67 11.75
C ARG A 134 7.95 7.56 12.52
N LEU A 135 8.34 8.81 12.74
CA LEU A 135 7.50 9.85 13.34
C LEU A 135 7.12 10.88 12.27
N PHE A 136 5.88 11.38 12.31
CA PHE A 136 5.37 12.32 11.34
C PHE A 136 4.74 13.54 12.00
N LEU A 137 4.87 14.67 11.31
CA LEU A 137 4.16 15.91 11.59
C LEU A 137 3.42 16.34 10.32
N LYS A 138 2.09 16.49 10.39
CA LYS A 138 1.25 16.88 9.24
C LYS A 138 1.54 16.04 7.98
N ASN A 139 1.60 14.71 8.14
CA ASN A 139 1.89 13.72 7.09
C ASN A 139 3.29 13.81 6.45
N ARG A 140 4.23 14.56 7.04
CA ARG A 140 5.64 14.58 6.64
C ARG A 140 6.47 13.85 7.66
N ALA A 141 7.34 12.97 7.20
CA ALA A 141 8.25 12.26 8.09
C ALA A 141 9.25 13.25 8.69
N LEU A 142 9.41 13.20 10.02
CA LEU A 142 10.39 13.99 10.73
C LEU A 142 11.78 13.37 10.56
N ALA A 143 12.81 14.22 10.56
CA ALA A 143 14.18 13.78 10.43
C ALA A 143 14.59 12.93 11.65
N GLU A 144 15.09 11.73 11.36
CA GLU A 144 15.59 10.79 12.36
C GLU A 144 17.10 10.99 12.53
N LYS A 145 17.54 11.29 13.75
CA LYS A 145 18.94 11.19 14.15
C LYS A 145 19.19 9.78 14.67
N ARG A 146 19.90 8.95 13.91
CA ARG A 146 20.21 7.59 14.37
C ARG A 146 21.16 7.61 15.57
N ALA A 147 20.83 6.82 16.58
CA ALA A 147 21.73 6.59 17.70
C ALA A 147 22.89 5.69 17.30
N GLU A 148 24.06 5.93 17.88
CA GLU A 148 25.22 5.06 17.72
C GLU A 148 25.05 3.76 18.53
N PRO A 149 25.48 2.61 18.00
CA PRO A 149 25.49 1.37 18.77
C PRO A 149 26.32 1.51 20.05
N GLY A 150 25.74 1.17 21.20
CA GLY A 150 26.44 1.24 22.50
C GLY A 150 26.55 2.63 23.13
N GLY A 151 25.91 3.66 22.56
CA GLY A 151 25.88 5.00 23.15
C GLY A 151 25.24 5.03 24.54
N LEU A 152 25.87 5.72 25.49
CA LEU A 152 25.43 5.85 26.89
C LEU A 152 24.26 6.82 27.10
N SER A 153 23.95 7.64 26.10
CA SER A 153 22.88 8.65 26.12
C SER A 153 22.24 8.78 24.73
N PRO A 154 21.00 9.31 24.62
CA PRO A 154 20.42 9.60 23.32
C PRO A 154 21.29 10.61 22.55
N PRO A 155 21.41 10.49 21.21
CA PRO A 155 22.17 11.44 20.43
C PRO A 155 21.54 12.84 20.52
N PRO A 156 22.34 13.92 20.35
CA PRO A 156 21.80 15.27 20.31
C PRO A 156 20.86 15.43 19.10
N VAL A 157 19.58 15.64 19.40
CA VAL A 157 18.51 15.92 18.42
C VAL A 157 18.22 17.41 18.38
N GLN A 158 18.03 17.98 17.18
CA GLN A 158 17.60 19.39 17.01
C GLN A 158 16.07 19.52 17.15
N PRO A 159 15.50 20.73 17.32
CA PRO A 159 14.06 20.93 17.29
C PRO A 159 13.42 20.29 16.05
N LEU A 160 12.28 19.61 16.25
CA LEU A 160 11.55 18.84 15.24
C LEU A 160 12.32 17.64 14.68
N GLN A 161 13.37 17.18 15.38
CA GLN A 161 14.02 15.90 15.11
C GLN A 161 13.74 14.90 16.20
N TRP A 162 13.92 13.62 15.87
CA TRP A 162 13.73 12.53 16.79
C TRP A 162 14.81 11.46 16.66
N CYS A 163 14.95 10.62 17.67
CA CYS A 163 15.76 9.40 17.61
C CYS A 163 15.09 8.25 18.34
N LEU A 164 15.39 7.02 17.93
CA LEU A 164 15.12 5.82 18.72
C LEU A 164 16.39 5.44 19.48
N TRP A 165 16.36 5.51 20.81
CA TRP A 165 17.47 5.09 21.67
C TRP A 165 16.93 4.30 22.86
N ASN A 166 17.60 3.19 23.18
CA ASN A 166 17.25 2.30 24.29
C ASN A 166 15.74 2.00 24.37
N THR A 167 15.15 1.59 23.24
CA THR A 167 13.71 1.25 23.08
C THR A 167 12.72 2.40 23.21
N GLN A 168 13.18 3.64 23.44
CA GLN A 168 12.32 4.83 23.56
C GLN A 168 12.54 5.78 22.38
N VAL A 169 11.46 6.43 21.97
CA VAL A 169 11.53 7.58 21.06
C VAL A 169 11.87 8.79 21.88
N TYR A 170 12.83 9.58 21.41
CA TYR A 170 13.13 10.89 21.92
C TYR A 170 12.80 11.91 20.84
N PHE A 171 12.06 12.95 21.18
CA PHE A 171 11.65 14.01 20.27
C PHE A 171 11.90 15.36 20.92
N ARG A 172 12.62 16.24 20.19
CA ARG A 172 12.86 17.60 20.67
C ARG A 172 11.83 18.54 20.08
N VAL A 173 11.10 19.22 20.96
CA VAL A 173 10.17 20.27 20.56
C VAL A 173 10.90 21.60 20.38
N GLU A 174 10.23 22.56 19.75
CA GLU A 174 10.66 23.96 19.82
C GLU A 174 10.57 24.49 21.27
N PRO A 175 11.41 25.46 21.67
CA PRO A 175 11.42 26.00 23.03
C PRO A 175 10.03 26.43 23.51
N GLY A 176 9.67 26.02 24.73
CA GLY A 176 8.41 26.38 25.37
C GLY A 176 7.17 25.67 24.81
N ARG A 177 7.35 24.63 23.97
CA ARG A 177 6.27 23.78 23.47
C ARG A 177 6.19 22.47 24.23
N VAL A 178 5.13 21.71 23.97
CA VAL A 178 4.95 20.33 24.43
C VAL A 178 4.60 19.43 23.25
N PRO A 179 5.00 18.13 23.26
CA PRO A 179 4.78 17.23 22.14
C PRO A 179 3.31 17.08 21.72
N ASP A 180 2.38 17.08 22.68
CA ASP A 180 0.95 16.94 22.42
C ASP A 180 0.37 18.08 21.56
N SER A 181 1.06 19.23 21.46
CA SER A 181 0.65 20.34 20.59
C SER A 181 0.86 20.08 19.09
N TYR A 182 1.64 19.07 18.72
CA TYR A 182 2.03 18.80 17.33
C TYR A 182 1.13 17.78 16.61
N GLN A 183 0.22 17.10 17.33
CA GLN A 183 -0.61 16.01 16.79
C GLN A 183 0.21 14.98 16.01
N LEU A 184 1.32 14.51 16.60
CA LEU A 184 2.25 13.60 15.94
C LEU A 184 1.59 12.26 15.63
N THR A 185 1.93 11.70 14.48
CA THR A 185 1.62 10.30 14.16
C THR A 185 2.91 9.51 14.02
N GLN A 186 2.80 8.19 14.08
CA GLN A 186 3.90 7.25 13.87
C GLN A 186 3.48 6.13 12.94
N THR A 187 4.44 5.38 12.40
CA THR A 187 4.11 4.18 11.62
C THR A 187 3.31 3.20 12.49
N GLY A 188 2.23 2.66 11.92
CA GLY A 188 1.27 1.86 12.69
C GLY A 188 1.04 0.48 12.08
N GLN A 189 0.23 0.43 11.03
CA GLN A 189 -0.14 -0.80 10.34
C GLN A 189 1.07 -1.44 9.66
N ALA A 190 1.07 -2.78 9.50
CA ALA A 190 2.24 -3.50 9.05
C ALA A 190 2.62 -3.18 7.59
N ALA A 191 1.69 -3.31 6.65
CA ALA A 191 1.90 -3.04 5.22
C ALA A 191 0.64 -2.42 4.61
N GLY A 192 0.80 -1.65 3.54
CA GLY A 192 -0.33 -1.00 2.86
C GLY A 192 -1.07 -1.98 1.98
N LEU A 193 -0.39 -2.45 0.95
CA LEU A 193 -0.93 -3.42 0.02
C LEU A 193 -0.05 -4.66 -0.04
N THR A 194 -0.63 -5.82 0.18
CA THR A 194 0.05 -7.12 0.12
C THR A 194 -0.50 -7.92 -1.05
N LEU A 195 0.37 -8.34 -1.96
CA LEU A 195 0.06 -9.33 -2.99
C LEU A 195 0.75 -10.65 -2.63
N HIS A 196 -0.05 -11.71 -2.55
CA HIS A 196 0.40 -13.08 -2.30
C HIS A 196 -0.26 -14.02 -3.29
N ALA A 197 0.52 -14.77 -4.07
CA ALA A 197 0.04 -15.69 -5.11
C ALA A 197 -1.00 -15.07 -6.08
N ALA A 198 -0.99 -13.75 -6.22
CA ALA A 198 -1.92 -13.00 -7.05
C ALA A 198 -1.41 -12.89 -8.49
N HIS A 199 -2.30 -12.87 -9.46
CA HIS A 199 -1.91 -12.71 -10.86
C HIS A 199 -2.90 -11.89 -11.69
N ASP A 200 -2.41 -11.31 -12.78
CA ASP A 200 -3.21 -10.46 -13.69
C ASP A 200 -3.91 -9.31 -12.94
N VAL A 201 -3.11 -8.47 -12.28
CA VAL A 201 -3.59 -7.34 -11.46
C VAL A 201 -2.93 -6.04 -11.92
N GLU A 202 -3.72 -4.98 -12.04
CA GLU A 202 -3.24 -3.61 -12.20
C GLU A 202 -3.63 -2.77 -10.97
N ILE A 203 -2.68 -2.04 -10.40
CA ILE A 203 -2.91 -1.13 -9.27
C ILE A 203 -2.35 0.23 -9.64
N ARG A 204 -3.22 1.24 -9.65
CA ARG A 204 -2.88 2.57 -10.16
C ARG A 204 -3.34 3.72 -9.29
N ASP A 205 -2.63 4.84 -9.42
CA ASP A 205 -3.04 6.16 -8.92
C ASP A 205 -3.28 6.23 -7.40
N LEU A 206 -2.40 5.63 -6.60
CA LEU A 206 -2.48 5.67 -5.13
C LEU A 206 -1.26 6.35 -4.50
N LEU A 207 -1.52 7.11 -3.44
CA LEU A 207 -0.48 7.50 -2.49
C LEU A 207 -0.50 6.54 -1.30
N ILE A 208 0.63 5.88 -1.02
CA ILE A 208 0.75 4.86 0.03
C ILE A 208 1.82 5.27 1.04
N GLN A 209 1.41 5.48 2.30
CA GLN A 209 2.31 6.00 3.34
C GLN A 209 2.02 5.48 4.75
N GLY A 210 2.96 5.71 5.67
CA GLY A 210 2.73 5.51 7.10
C GLY A 210 2.73 4.04 7.57
N TYR A 211 3.08 3.09 6.71
CA TYR A 211 3.17 1.69 7.09
C TYR A 211 4.50 1.37 7.76
N GLN A 212 4.47 0.45 8.73
CA GLN A 212 5.64 0.04 9.50
C GLN A 212 6.67 -0.70 8.63
N LEU A 213 6.22 -1.60 7.78
CA LEU A 213 7.07 -2.30 6.81
C LEU A 213 7.05 -1.54 5.50
N ASP A 214 6.41 -2.09 4.48
CA ASP A 214 6.42 -1.51 3.15
C ASP A 214 5.05 -0.96 2.75
N GLY A 215 5.07 0.03 1.85
CA GLY A 215 3.84 0.52 1.22
C GLY A 215 3.18 -0.59 0.41
N VAL A 216 3.95 -1.26 -0.46
CA VAL A 216 3.53 -2.44 -1.21
C VAL A 216 4.48 -3.61 -0.93
N THR A 217 3.91 -4.76 -0.55
CA THR A 217 4.61 -6.03 -0.39
C THR A 217 4.13 -7.00 -1.46
N VAL A 218 5.05 -7.56 -2.23
CA VAL A 218 4.79 -8.61 -3.21
C VAL A 218 5.60 -9.83 -2.84
N HIS A 219 4.94 -10.94 -2.53
CA HIS A 219 5.63 -12.18 -2.19
C HIS A 219 4.91 -13.43 -2.72
N ASP A 220 5.69 -14.49 -2.93
CA ASP A 220 5.25 -15.84 -3.28
C ASP A 220 4.31 -15.96 -4.49
N LEU A 221 4.89 -16.20 -5.68
CA LEU A 221 4.18 -16.56 -6.93
C LEU A 221 3.28 -15.47 -7.52
N VAL A 222 3.60 -14.20 -7.28
CA VAL A 222 2.87 -13.09 -7.91
C VAL A 222 3.32 -12.91 -9.37
N GLN A 223 2.40 -12.89 -10.33
CA GLN A 223 2.74 -12.84 -11.76
C GLN A 223 1.84 -11.88 -12.55
N ARG A 224 2.39 -11.25 -13.59
CA ARG A 224 1.63 -10.34 -14.47
C ARG A 224 0.91 -9.25 -13.65
N VAL A 225 1.66 -8.66 -12.72
CA VAL A 225 1.20 -7.53 -11.91
C VAL A 225 1.86 -6.25 -12.39
N VAL A 226 1.05 -5.21 -12.54
CA VAL A 226 1.46 -3.87 -12.92
C VAL A 226 1.14 -2.91 -11.78
N LEU A 227 2.17 -2.21 -11.30
CA LEU A 227 2.06 -1.13 -10.33
C LEU A 227 2.37 0.18 -11.04
N SER A 228 1.39 1.08 -11.10
CA SER A 228 1.43 2.24 -11.98
C SER A 228 1.09 3.55 -11.29
N ASN A 229 1.85 4.60 -11.56
CA ASN A 229 1.61 5.94 -11.00
C ASN A 229 1.35 5.92 -9.47
N LEU A 230 2.10 5.09 -8.75
CA LEU A 230 2.02 5.02 -7.29
C LEU A 230 3.02 5.98 -6.66
N GLU A 231 2.62 6.71 -5.62
CA GLU A 231 3.55 7.42 -4.74
C GLU A 231 3.68 6.67 -3.41
N CYS A 232 4.79 5.95 -3.21
CA CYS A 232 5.06 5.26 -1.94
C CYS A 232 6.09 6.03 -1.13
N ARG A 233 5.66 6.63 -0.02
CA ARG A 233 6.51 7.49 0.80
C ARG A 233 6.34 7.31 2.29
N GLY A 234 7.37 7.64 3.05
CA GLY A 234 7.26 7.64 4.51
C GLY A 234 7.03 6.26 5.13
N ASN A 235 7.16 5.16 4.39
CA ASN A 235 7.02 3.81 4.95
C ASN A 235 8.29 3.43 5.72
N GLY A 236 8.15 2.62 6.77
CA GLY A 236 9.21 2.34 7.72
C GLY A 236 10.37 1.54 7.15
N ARG A 237 10.09 0.60 6.24
CA ARG A 237 11.09 -0.22 5.56
C ARG A 237 11.28 0.26 4.12
N SER A 238 10.35 -0.02 3.22
CA SER A 238 10.47 0.35 1.81
C SER A 238 9.19 0.91 1.21
N GLY A 239 9.29 1.60 0.08
CA GLY A 239 8.10 1.97 -0.69
C GLY A 239 7.45 0.72 -1.27
N ILE A 240 8.24 -0.07 -2.00
CA ILE A 240 7.83 -1.34 -2.61
C ILE A 240 8.87 -2.41 -2.27
N SER A 241 8.42 -3.60 -1.90
CA SER A 241 9.26 -4.79 -1.71
C SER A 241 8.73 -5.94 -2.55
N VAL A 242 9.59 -6.54 -3.38
CA VAL A 242 9.25 -7.71 -4.21
C VAL A 242 10.18 -8.87 -3.87
N GLU A 243 9.60 -10.01 -3.52
CA GLU A 243 10.31 -11.22 -3.15
C GLU A 243 9.57 -12.49 -3.59
N GLY A 244 10.19 -13.66 -3.36
CA GLY A 244 9.67 -14.94 -3.84
C GLY A 244 9.78 -15.07 -5.36
N ALA A 245 9.18 -16.12 -5.92
CA ALA A 245 9.10 -16.34 -7.36
C ALA A 245 8.06 -15.43 -8.02
N SER A 246 8.27 -14.11 -7.89
CA SER A 246 7.34 -13.06 -8.29
C SER A 246 7.90 -12.23 -9.44
N GLN A 247 7.01 -11.80 -10.35
CA GLN A 247 7.31 -10.90 -11.46
C GLN A 247 6.37 -9.69 -11.45
N VAL A 248 6.95 -8.49 -11.40
CA VAL A 248 6.22 -7.23 -11.31
C VAL A 248 6.79 -6.19 -12.26
N VAL A 249 5.91 -5.44 -12.92
CA VAL A 249 6.25 -4.22 -13.65
C VAL A 249 5.87 -3.02 -12.80
N ILE A 250 6.82 -2.11 -12.60
CA ILE A 250 6.64 -0.83 -11.90
C ILE A 250 6.80 0.27 -12.93
N HIS A 251 5.76 1.07 -13.14
CA HIS A 251 5.78 2.13 -14.15
C HIS A 251 5.28 3.46 -13.59
N GLU A 252 5.96 4.55 -13.98
CA GLU A 252 5.58 5.92 -13.60
C GLU A 252 5.43 6.17 -12.09
N CYS A 253 6.06 5.32 -11.25
CA CYS A 253 5.95 5.41 -9.80
C CYS A 253 6.95 6.40 -9.21
N ARG A 254 6.63 6.93 -8.03
CA ARG A 254 7.52 7.74 -7.19
C ARG A 254 7.75 7.06 -5.85
N LEU A 255 9.01 6.73 -5.55
CA LEU A 255 9.41 6.14 -4.28
C LEU A 255 10.42 7.06 -3.60
N ASN A 256 10.05 7.63 -2.45
CA ASN A 256 10.90 8.55 -1.69
C ASN A 256 10.65 8.48 -0.18
N ASP A 257 11.58 9.00 0.62
CA ASP A 257 11.43 9.15 2.07
C ASP A 257 11.00 7.88 2.85
N ASN A 258 11.35 6.69 2.34
CA ASN A 258 11.16 5.43 3.06
C ASN A 258 12.35 5.12 3.98
N GLY A 259 12.17 4.31 5.02
CA GLY A 259 13.12 4.22 6.13
C GLY A 259 14.37 3.37 5.90
N ARG A 260 14.38 2.43 4.96
CA ARG A 260 15.52 1.51 4.72
C ARG A 260 15.95 1.37 3.26
N GLY A 261 15.03 1.51 2.31
CA GLY A 261 15.29 1.55 0.87
C GLY A 261 14.02 1.98 0.14
N GLN A 262 14.12 2.42 -1.10
CA GLN A 262 12.92 2.81 -1.85
C GLN A 262 12.24 1.60 -2.50
N LEU A 263 13.00 0.84 -3.30
CA LEU A 263 12.59 -0.42 -3.91
C LEU A 263 13.49 -1.56 -3.41
N ARG A 264 12.91 -2.55 -2.75
CA ARG A 264 13.60 -3.78 -2.34
C ARG A 264 13.27 -4.93 -3.30
N VAL A 265 14.30 -5.63 -3.78
CA VAL A 265 14.16 -6.79 -4.68
C VAL A 265 14.96 -7.97 -4.14
N ALA A 266 14.27 -9.02 -3.70
CA ALA A 266 14.88 -10.23 -3.15
C ALA A 266 14.70 -11.44 -4.06
N ALA A 267 15.69 -12.33 -4.09
CA ALA A 267 15.64 -13.53 -4.92
C ALA A 267 14.44 -14.42 -4.54
N PRO A 268 13.87 -15.17 -5.51
CA PRO A 268 14.18 -15.19 -6.94
C PRO A 268 13.34 -14.19 -7.78
N ALA A 269 12.93 -13.05 -7.22
CA ALA A 269 12.03 -12.12 -7.91
C ALA A 269 12.64 -11.46 -9.15
N VAL A 270 11.77 -11.09 -10.09
CA VAL A 270 12.09 -10.31 -11.29
C VAL A 270 11.26 -9.03 -11.30
N VAL A 271 11.93 -7.88 -11.32
CA VAL A 271 11.27 -6.57 -11.33
C VAL A 271 11.73 -5.76 -12.53
N GLU A 272 10.78 -5.18 -13.24
CA GLU A 272 11.04 -4.23 -14.33
C GLU A 272 10.52 -2.86 -13.92
N VAL A 273 11.37 -1.85 -14.01
CA VAL A 273 11.06 -0.47 -13.66
C VAL A 273 11.16 0.41 -14.90
N PHE A 274 10.13 1.19 -15.17
CA PHE A 274 10.07 2.12 -16.28
C PHE A 274 9.59 3.50 -15.83
N ALA A 275 10.19 4.56 -16.38
CA ALA A 275 9.73 5.94 -16.23
C ALA A 275 9.45 6.37 -14.77
N SER A 276 10.11 5.73 -13.80
CA SER A 276 9.82 5.89 -12.37
C SER A 276 10.90 6.73 -11.69
N LYS A 277 10.48 7.53 -10.71
CA LYS A 277 11.37 8.37 -9.89
C LYS A 277 11.63 7.70 -8.56
N ILE A 278 12.79 7.07 -8.42
CA ILE A 278 13.20 6.35 -7.22
C ILE A 278 14.35 7.14 -6.57
N GLN A 279 14.06 7.82 -5.46
CA GLN A 279 14.93 8.86 -4.91
C GLN A 279 15.98 8.32 -3.93
N ASP A 280 17.23 8.74 -4.11
CA ASP A 280 18.24 8.60 -3.05
C ASP A 280 18.05 9.73 -2.02
N SER A 281 17.38 9.40 -0.91
CA SER A 281 17.05 10.34 0.17
C SER A 281 17.70 9.91 1.49
N GLY A 282 19.00 9.54 1.43
CA GLY A 282 19.73 9.01 2.59
C GLY A 282 19.48 7.52 2.85
N VAL A 283 18.74 6.86 1.95
CA VAL A 283 18.58 5.41 1.87
C VAL A 283 18.72 4.96 0.41
N PRO A 284 19.17 3.72 0.14
CA PRO A 284 19.38 3.28 -1.23
C PRO A 284 18.10 3.34 -2.07
N PRO A 285 18.16 3.88 -3.30
CA PRO A 285 17.03 3.82 -4.24
C PRO A 285 16.65 2.38 -4.57
N PHE A 286 17.64 1.51 -4.77
CA PHE A 286 17.44 0.10 -5.05
C PHE A 286 18.20 -0.77 -4.06
N LEU A 287 17.49 -1.60 -3.30
CA LEU A 287 18.03 -2.52 -2.31
C LEU A 287 17.89 -3.96 -2.79
N GLY A 288 19.03 -4.64 -2.97
CA GLY A 288 19.12 -5.96 -3.57
C GLY A 288 19.40 -7.07 -2.58
N GLN A 289 18.65 -8.16 -2.70
CA GLN A 289 18.88 -9.42 -1.98
C GLN A 289 18.83 -10.59 -2.96
N GLY A 290 19.57 -10.47 -4.07
CA GLY A 290 19.75 -11.52 -5.08
C GLY A 290 18.69 -11.63 -6.18
N GLY A 291 17.64 -10.80 -6.15
CA GLY A 291 16.65 -10.76 -7.23
C GLY A 291 17.14 -10.02 -8.48
N ARG A 292 16.46 -10.20 -9.60
CA ARG A 292 16.76 -9.56 -10.89
C ARG A 292 15.98 -8.25 -11.01
N LEU A 293 16.69 -7.18 -11.31
CA LEU A 293 16.11 -5.86 -11.54
C LEU A 293 16.50 -5.37 -12.94
N LEU A 294 15.51 -4.91 -13.71
CA LEU A 294 15.71 -4.15 -14.93
C LEU A 294 15.20 -2.73 -14.73
N VAL A 295 15.97 -1.74 -15.15
CA VAL A 295 15.59 -0.33 -15.15
C VAL A 295 15.69 0.16 -16.59
N ASP A 296 14.56 0.63 -17.14
CA ASP A 296 14.43 1.07 -18.53
C ASP A 296 14.99 0.05 -19.52
N GLY A 297 14.62 -1.22 -19.32
CA GLY A 297 15.02 -2.36 -20.16
C GLY A 297 16.45 -2.88 -19.94
N LYS A 298 17.25 -2.27 -19.05
CA LYS A 298 18.64 -2.67 -18.80
C LYS A 298 18.79 -3.36 -17.45
N PRO A 299 19.56 -4.48 -17.36
CA PRO A 299 19.88 -5.07 -16.07
C PRO A 299 20.54 -4.06 -15.14
N PHE A 300 20.05 -3.96 -13.91
CA PHE A 300 20.57 -3.07 -12.88
C PHE A 300 21.05 -3.89 -11.68
N ARG A 301 22.19 -3.48 -11.10
CA ARG A 301 22.73 -4.10 -9.88
C ARG A 301 22.38 -3.24 -8.67
N PRO A 302 21.38 -3.62 -7.86
CA PRO A 302 21.00 -2.89 -6.65
C PRO A 302 22.08 -2.95 -5.55
N THR A 303 22.04 -1.98 -4.63
CA THR A 303 22.90 -1.99 -3.45
C THR A 303 22.58 -3.21 -2.58
N THR A 304 23.58 -4.02 -2.25
CA THR A 304 23.41 -5.14 -1.33
C THR A 304 23.58 -4.67 0.11
N ARG A 305 22.75 -5.19 1.02
CA ARG A 305 22.95 -5.07 2.48
C ARG A 305 23.37 -6.41 3.07
#